data_AF-A0A9K3KC47-F1
#
_entry.id   AF-A0A9K3KC47-F1
#
_cell.length_a   1.000
_cell.length_b   1.000
_cell.length_c   1.000
_cell.angle_alpha   90.00
_cell.angle_beta   90.00
_cell.angle_gamma   90.00
#
_symmetry.space_group_name_H-M   'P 1'
#
loop_
_entity.id
_entity.type
_entity.pdbx_description
1 polymer ?
#
loop_
_entity_poly.entity_id
_entity_poly.type
_entity_poly.pdbx_seq_one_letter_code
_entity_poly.pdbx_strand_id
1 'polypeptide(L)'
;MHIQELKEQVQNLRAVVDAHERNRRRYLEQEFQRINNNLTRIGDIIQEGLARQQQHLQAQQERLAAEEEEEQAPEAGGPIGAPTLAPNLKTLQEMWREWQFGIGGRKPAKDFTPPQERGNPTGCIKQTYYRRKCVWLILRHLNDNDHNISGAINIMKETYGQNVSVTDMQKAIVRDRRVYDTRTMEDYIRILDKTFPTSNKNNAHNHAMCFYSNPIQMLHIGGSCAL
;
A
#
# COMPACT_ATOMS: atom_id res chain seq x y z
N MET A 1 68.55 33.79 -45.92
CA MET A 1 67.11 33.97 -45.67
C MET A 1 66.43 32.63 -45.40
N HIS A 2 66.53 31.64 -46.29
CA HIS A 2 65.85 30.34 -46.19
C HIS A 2 66.15 29.48 -44.93
N ILE A 3 67.38 29.53 -44.41
CA ILE A 3 67.75 28.79 -43.18
C ILE A 3 67.05 29.33 -41.93
N GLN A 4 66.77 30.64 -41.90
CA GLN A 4 66.08 31.28 -40.77
C GLN A 4 64.63 30.81 -40.69
N GLU A 5 63.98 30.75 -41.84
CA GLU A 5 62.58 30.33 -42.02
C GLU A 5 62.38 28.86 -41.66
N LEU A 6 63.31 27.97 -42.05
CA LEU A 6 63.28 26.56 -41.65
C LEU A 6 63.42 26.37 -40.13
N LYS A 7 64.26 27.19 -39.46
CA LYS A 7 64.39 27.13 -38.00
C LYS A 7 63.08 27.54 -37.31
N GLU A 8 62.43 28.57 -37.83
CA GLU A 8 61.14 29.04 -37.32
C GLU A 8 60.04 27.99 -37.52
N GLN A 9 59.98 27.34 -38.67
CA GLN A 9 59.05 26.23 -38.93
C GLN A 9 59.25 25.06 -37.96
N VAL A 10 60.50 24.65 -37.70
CA VAL A 10 60.80 23.57 -36.74
C VAL A 10 60.42 23.95 -35.31
N GLN A 11 60.68 25.20 -34.90
CA GLN A 11 60.28 25.70 -33.59
C GLN A 11 58.77 25.74 -33.43
N ASN A 12 58.05 26.17 -34.47
CA ASN A 12 56.59 26.23 -34.45
C ASN A 12 55.97 24.83 -34.40
N LEU A 13 56.50 23.88 -35.17
CA LEU A 13 56.09 22.47 -35.13
C LEU A 13 56.31 21.86 -33.74
N ARG A 14 57.46 22.13 -33.10
CA ARG A 14 57.71 21.66 -31.72
C ARG A 14 56.69 22.22 -30.74
N ALA A 15 56.38 23.52 -30.83
CA ALA A 15 55.38 24.15 -29.96
C ALA A 15 53.99 23.54 -30.14
N VAL A 16 53.61 23.21 -31.38
CA VAL A 16 52.33 22.53 -31.69
C VAL A 16 52.31 21.11 -31.11
N VAL A 17 53.39 20.33 -31.27
CA VAL A 17 53.49 18.98 -30.70
C VAL A 17 53.40 19.03 -29.18
N ASP A 18 54.12 19.94 -28.52
CA ASP A 18 54.07 20.10 -27.06
C ASP A 18 52.67 20.52 -26.59
N ALA A 19 51.99 21.41 -27.33
CA ALA A 19 50.62 21.80 -27.03
C ALA A 19 49.65 20.63 -27.17
N HIS A 20 49.83 19.81 -28.22
CA HIS A 20 49.03 18.62 -28.45
C HIS A 20 49.23 17.58 -27.33
N GLU A 21 50.46 17.35 -26.88
CA GLU A 21 50.74 16.46 -25.76
C GLU A 21 50.14 16.94 -24.44
N ARG A 22 50.20 18.25 -24.16
CA ARG A 22 49.57 18.85 -22.98
C ARG A 22 48.05 18.67 -23.01
N ASN A 23 47.43 18.89 -24.17
CA ASN A 23 46.00 18.70 -24.34
C ASN A 23 45.60 17.23 -24.15
N ARG A 24 46.38 16.30 -24.72
CA ARG A 24 46.15 14.87 -24.58
C ARG A 24 46.27 14.41 -23.12
N ARG A 25 47.28 14.90 -22.39
CA ARG A 25 47.42 14.63 -20.95
C ARG A 25 46.22 15.13 -20.14
N ARG A 26 45.80 16.38 -20.36
CA ARG A 26 44.62 16.95 -19.70
C ARG A 26 43.35 16.16 -19.98
N TYR A 27 43.15 15.75 -21.23
CA TYR A 27 42.01 14.92 -21.61
C TYR A 27 42.00 13.58 -20.86
N LEU A 28 43.14 12.88 -20.84
CA LEU A 28 43.26 11.61 -20.12
C LEU A 28 43.02 11.78 -18.61
N GLU A 29 43.53 12.85 -18.01
CA GLU A 29 43.31 13.17 -16.60
C GLU A 29 41.83 13.39 -16.27
N GLN A 30 41.12 14.13 -17.13
CA GLN A 30 39.68 14.38 -16.98
C GLN A 30 38.86 13.11 -17.12
N GLU A 31 39.19 12.25 -18.08
CA GLU A 31 38.52 10.96 -18.25
C GLU A 31 38.77 10.02 -17.06
N PHE A 32 39.99 9.98 -16.54
CA PHE A 32 40.30 9.19 -15.35
C PHE A 32 39.54 9.69 -14.11
N GLN A 33 39.42 11.01 -13.94
CA GLN A 33 38.62 11.59 -12.87
C GLN A 33 37.13 11.25 -13.00
N ARG A 34 36.58 11.27 -14.23
CA ARG A 34 35.18 10.86 -14.48
C ARG A 34 34.95 9.40 -14.11
N ILE A 35 35.86 8.51 -14.49
CA ILE A 35 35.78 7.09 -14.16
C ILE A 35 35.83 6.89 -12.64
N ASN A 36 36.78 7.54 -11.95
CA ASN A 36 36.88 7.43 -10.49
C ASN A 36 35.63 7.94 -9.77
N ASN A 37 35.10 9.10 -10.18
CA ASN A 37 33.88 9.65 -9.60
C ASN A 37 32.68 8.71 -9.82
N ASN A 38 32.59 8.07 -10.99
CA ASN A 38 31.55 7.08 -11.27
C ASN A 38 31.72 5.83 -10.38
N LEU A 39 32.94 5.34 -10.18
CA LEU A 39 33.22 4.19 -9.32
C LEU A 39 32.84 4.47 -7.86
N THR A 40 33.22 5.63 -7.32
CA THR A 40 32.83 6.05 -5.96
C THR A 40 31.31 6.11 -5.83
N ARG A 41 30.63 6.77 -6.77
CA ARG A 41 29.17 6.88 -6.76
C ARG A 41 28.47 5.51 -6.83
N ILE A 42 28.97 4.59 -7.65
CA ILE A 42 28.43 3.22 -7.73
C ILE A 42 28.64 2.49 -6.40
N GLY A 43 29.81 2.62 -5.79
CA GLY A 43 30.11 2.06 -4.47
C GLY A 43 29.13 2.53 -3.40
N ASP A 44 28.90 3.84 -3.32
CA ASP A 44 27.99 4.45 -2.34
C ASP A 44 26.55 3.96 -2.52
N ILE A 45 26.07 3.91 -3.78
CA ILE A 45 24.71 3.43 -4.10
C ILE A 45 24.53 1.96 -3.70
N ILE A 46 25.53 1.11 -3.96
CA ILE A 46 25.47 -0.31 -3.61
C ILE A 46 25.47 -0.49 -2.09
N GLN A 47 26.34 0.23 -1.38
CA GLN A 47 26.40 0.17 0.08
C GLN A 47 25.09 0.63 0.72
N GLU A 48 24.51 1.73 0.22
CA GLU A 48 23.23 2.23 0.72
C GLU A 48 22.08 1.26 0.42
N GLY A 49 22.06 0.66 -0.78
CA GLY A 49 21.08 -0.36 -1.16
C GLY A 49 21.14 -1.59 -0.25
N LEU A 50 22.36 -2.08 0.05
CA LEU A 50 22.57 -3.21 0.95
C LEU A 50 22.20 -2.87 2.40
N ALA A 51 22.54 -1.67 2.89
CA ALA A 51 22.15 -1.22 4.22
C ALA A 51 20.63 -1.16 4.38
N ARG A 52 19.92 -0.63 3.38
CA ARG A 52 18.44 -0.61 3.35
C ARG A 52 17.85 -2.02 3.31
N GLN A 53 18.44 -2.92 2.53
CA GLN A 53 18.01 -4.33 2.47
C GLN A 53 18.21 -5.03 3.82
N GLN A 54 19.35 -4.80 4.47
CA GLN A 54 19.67 -5.41 5.76
C GLN A 54 18.76 -4.88 6.88
N GLN A 55 18.50 -3.58 6.91
CA GLN A 55 17.50 -2.99 7.80
C GLN A 55 16.11 -3.57 7.57
N HIS A 56 15.72 -3.79 6.31
CA HIS A 56 14.42 -4.39 6.01
C HIS A 56 14.31 -5.82 6.53
N LEU A 57 15.38 -6.63 6.35
CA LEU A 57 15.44 -8.01 6.84
C LEU A 57 15.43 -8.07 8.37
N GLN A 58 16.18 -7.19 9.05
CA GLN A 58 16.18 -7.10 10.52
C GLN A 58 14.79 -6.72 11.04
N ALA A 59 14.16 -5.70 10.46
CA ALA A 59 12.80 -5.30 10.83
C ALA A 59 11.76 -6.39 10.53
N GLN A 60 12.01 -7.28 9.57
CA GLN A 60 11.15 -8.44 9.32
C GLN A 60 11.37 -9.53 10.37
N GLN A 61 12.61 -9.83 10.74
CA GLN A 61 12.93 -10.79 11.80
C GLN A 61 12.39 -10.35 13.15
N GLU A 62 12.51 -9.07 13.50
CA GLU A 62 11.92 -8.51 14.73
C GLU A 62 10.40 -8.65 14.76
N ARG A 63 9.72 -8.47 13.62
CA ARG A 63 8.26 -8.67 13.52
C ARG A 63 7.88 -10.14 13.71
N LEU A 64 8.63 -11.06 13.11
CA LEU A 64 8.38 -12.49 13.25
C LEU A 64 8.64 -12.95 14.69
N ALA A 65 9.71 -12.48 15.33
CA ALA A 65 10.00 -12.78 16.73
C ALA A 65 8.91 -12.23 17.68
N ALA A 66 8.41 -11.02 17.40
CA ALA A 66 7.30 -10.45 18.16
C ALA A 66 5.97 -11.23 17.94
N GLU A 67 5.72 -11.71 16.71
CA GLU A 67 4.58 -12.59 16.41
C GLU A 67 4.69 -13.95 17.14
N GLU A 68 5.89 -14.54 17.21
CA GLU A 68 6.14 -15.80 17.95
C GLU A 68 6.00 -15.62 19.48
N GLU A 69 6.45 -14.50 20.04
CA GLU A 69 6.24 -14.18 21.46
C GLU A 69 4.76 -13.91 21.78
N GLU A 70 4.00 -13.33 20.85
CA GLU A 70 2.57 -13.06 21.02
C GLU A 70 1.73 -14.36 20.92
N GLU A 71 2.18 -15.37 20.16
CA GLU A 71 1.49 -16.67 19.99
C GLU A 71 1.70 -17.63 21.18
N GLN A 72 2.76 -17.46 21.98
CA GLN A 72 3.03 -18.27 23.19
C GLN A 72 2.46 -17.69 24.49
N ALA A 73 1.87 -16.48 24.47
CA ALA A 73 1.25 -15.90 25.66
C ALA A 73 -0.04 -16.67 26.01
N PRO A 74 -0.24 -17.08 27.29
CA PRO A 74 -1.45 -17.78 27.69
C PRO A 74 -2.68 -16.90 27.42
N GLU A 75 -3.67 -17.43 26.72
CA GLU A 75 -5.01 -16.85 26.57
C GLU A 75 -5.73 -16.83 27.94
N ALA A 76 -5.25 -16.00 28.84
CA ALA A 76 -5.92 -15.65 30.09
C ALA A 76 -6.29 -14.17 29.99
N GLY A 77 -7.54 -13.85 30.32
CA GLY A 77 -8.14 -12.51 30.19
C GLY A 77 -7.41 -11.44 30.99
N GLY A 78 -6.28 -10.98 30.45
CA GLY A 78 -5.46 -9.91 30.98
C GLY A 78 -6.05 -8.53 30.71
N PRO A 79 -5.45 -7.47 31.30
CA PRO A 79 -5.92 -6.10 31.17
C PRO A 79 -6.04 -5.74 29.69
N ILE A 80 -7.18 -5.17 29.29
CA ILE A 80 -7.49 -4.73 27.93
C ILE A 80 -6.27 -3.98 27.36
N GLY A 81 -5.59 -4.59 26.38
CA GLY A 81 -4.32 -4.10 25.86
C GLY A 81 -4.45 -2.77 25.11
N ALA A 82 -3.30 -2.19 24.75
CA ALA A 82 -3.23 -0.88 24.10
C ALA A 82 -4.19 -0.76 22.90
N PRO A 83 -4.80 0.43 22.67
CA PRO A 83 -5.77 0.69 21.61
C PRO A 83 -5.08 0.77 20.24
N THR A 84 -4.63 -0.38 19.76
CA THR A 84 -3.89 -0.55 18.51
C THR A 84 -4.63 -1.54 17.62
N LEU A 85 -4.51 -1.34 16.30
CA LEU A 85 -5.08 -2.26 15.31
C LEU A 85 -4.07 -3.36 14.98
N ALA A 86 -4.55 -4.57 14.77
CA ALA A 86 -3.73 -5.70 14.36
C ALA A 86 -3.14 -5.44 12.95
N PRO A 87 -1.85 -5.74 12.73
CA PRO A 87 -1.25 -5.67 11.41
C PRO A 87 -1.82 -6.76 10.49
N ASN A 88 -1.84 -6.50 9.19
CA ASN A 88 -1.99 -7.54 8.15
C ASN A 88 -3.19 -8.50 8.24
N LEU A 89 -4.40 -8.00 8.51
CA LEU A 89 -5.61 -8.84 8.46
C LEU A 89 -5.85 -9.43 7.07
N LYS A 90 -5.96 -10.76 7.01
CA LYS A 90 -6.04 -11.53 5.76
C LYS A 90 -7.48 -11.83 5.36
N THR A 91 -8.41 -11.81 6.32
CA THR A 91 -9.81 -12.18 6.09
C THR A 91 -10.81 -11.18 6.66
N LEU A 92 -12.00 -11.11 6.07
CA LEU A 92 -13.12 -10.32 6.62
C LEU A 92 -13.59 -10.84 7.99
N GLN A 93 -13.40 -12.14 8.25
CA GLN A 93 -13.71 -12.75 9.54
C GLN A 93 -12.81 -12.21 10.64
N GLU A 94 -11.50 -12.10 10.38
CA GLU A 94 -10.57 -11.45 11.31
C GLU A 94 -10.90 -9.96 11.50
N MET A 95 -11.31 -9.25 10.43
CA MET A 95 -11.76 -7.86 10.57
C MET A 95 -12.95 -7.73 11.52
N TRP A 96 -13.93 -8.65 11.45
CA TRP A 96 -15.05 -8.67 12.37
C TRP A 96 -14.62 -8.99 13.81
N ARG A 97 -13.72 -9.97 13.97
CA ARG A 97 -13.16 -10.35 15.28
C ARG A 97 -12.42 -9.18 15.94
N GLU A 98 -11.60 -8.44 15.19
CA GLU A 98 -10.93 -7.22 15.65
C GLU A 98 -11.91 -6.19 16.20
N TRP A 99 -13.06 -6.02 15.54
CA TRP A 99 -14.07 -5.07 15.97
C TRP A 99 -14.82 -5.52 17.23
N GLN A 100 -15.25 -6.79 17.30
CA GLN A 100 -16.04 -7.32 18.41
C GLN A 100 -15.23 -7.54 19.69
N PHE A 101 -14.04 -8.13 19.55
CA PHE A 101 -13.26 -8.68 20.67
C PHE A 101 -11.82 -8.14 20.74
N GLY A 102 -11.31 -7.61 19.63
CA GLY A 102 -9.87 -7.36 19.49
C GLY A 102 -9.11 -8.62 19.08
N ILE A 103 -7.83 -8.46 18.75
CA ILE A 103 -6.94 -9.55 18.31
C ILE A 103 -5.60 -9.41 19.05
N GLY A 104 -5.08 -10.52 19.58
CA GLY A 104 -3.79 -10.56 20.27
C GLY A 104 -3.77 -9.68 21.53
N GLY A 105 -4.79 -9.85 22.40
CA GLY A 105 -4.91 -9.06 23.64
C GLY A 105 -5.19 -7.56 23.46
N ARG A 106 -5.32 -7.06 22.21
CA ARG A 106 -5.62 -5.66 21.90
C ARG A 106 -7.07 -5.32 22.23
N LYS A 107 -7.31 -4.05 22.57
CA LYS A 107 -8.67 -3.53 22.80
C LYS A 107 -9.58 -3.77 21.58
N PRO A 108 -10.87 -4.12 21.76
CA PRO A 108 -11.81 -4.20 20.66
C PRO A 108 -11.93 -2.86 19.93
N ALA A 109 -11.97 -2.89 18.59
CA ALA A 109 -11.97 -1.65 17.82
C ALA A 109 -13.26 -0.83 17.98
N LYS A 110 -14.37 -1.47 18.39
CA LYS A 110 -15.63 -0.78 18.73
C LYS A 110 -15.48 0.15 19.95
N ASP A 111 -14.55 -0.18 20.85
CA ASP A 111 -14.34 0.52 22.12
C ASP A 111 -13.25 1.62 22.03
N PHE A 112 -12.69 1.86 20.84
CA PHE A 112 -11.70 2.91 20.63
C PHE A 112 -12.32 4.30 20.87
N THR A 113 -11.68 5.14 21.65
CA THR A 113 -12.15 6.49 22.00
C THR A 113 -11.66 7.57 21.00
N PRO A 114 -12.49 8.57 20.65
CA PRO A 114 -12.25 9.40 19.45
C PRO A 114 -11.03 10.34 19.41
N PRO A 115 -10.56 11.00 20.50
CA PRO A 115 -9.47 11.98 20.34
C PRO A 115 -8.06 11.36 20.34
N GLN A 116 -7.78 10.42 21.25
CA GLN A 116 -6.42 9.92 21.51
C GLN A 116 -6.13 8.58 20.83
N GLU A 117 -7.14 7.72 20.68
CA GLU A 117 -6.97 6.35 20.21
C GLU A 117 -7.24 6.19 18.70
N ARG A 118 -8.19 6.96 18.14
CA ARG A 118 -8.51 6.94 16.69
C ARG A 118 -7.63 7.86 15.83
N GLY A 119 -6.86 8.75 16.46
CA GLY A 119 -6.20 9.90 15.84
C GLY A 119 -4.72 10.07 16.20
N ASN A 120 -4.00 8.98 16.48
CA ASN A 120 -2.57 9.02 16.77
C ASN A 120 -1.80 9.89 15.71
N PRO A 121 -0.89 10.80 16.11
CA PRO A 121 -0.14 11.70 15.21
C PRO A 121 0.61 11.01 14.05
N THR A 122 0.92 9.73 14.16
CA THR A 122 1.41 8.91 13.03
C THR A 122 0.22 8.51 12.14
N GLY A 123 -0.02 9.29 11.08
CA GLY A 123 -1.21 9.21 10.21
C GLY A 123 -1.59 7.84 9.60
N CYS A 124 -0.73 6.83 9.69
CA CYS A 124 -0.98 5.46 9.24
C CYS A 124 -2.12 4.77 10.01
N ILE A 125 -2.27 5.01 11.31
CA ILE A 125 -3.34 4.39 12.14
C ILE A 125 -4.69 5.00 11.78
N LYS A 126 -4.76 6.33 11.57
CA LYS A 126 -5.97 7.05 11.20
C LYS A 126 -6.54 6.54 9.86
N GLN A 127 -5.68 6.36 8.86
CA GLN A 127 -6.11 5.86 7.56
C GLN A 127 -6.60 4.42 7.64
N THR A 128 -5.86 3.55 8.34
CA THR A 128 -6.23 2.14 8.52
C THR A 128 -7.56 2.03 9.25
N TYR A 129 -7.73 2.73 10.37
CA TYR A 129 -8.97 2.76 11.14
C TYR A 129 -10.15 3.23 10.28
N TYR A 130 -9.98 4.32 9.53
CA TYR A 130 -11.03 4.84 8.65
C TYR A 130 -11.48 3.81 7.60
N ARG A 131 -10.54 3.13 6.93
CA ARG A 131 -10.87 2.11 5.92
C ARG A 131 -11.55 0.89 6.55
N ARG A 132 -11.02 0.39 7.68
CA ARG A 132 -11.59 -0.77 8.39
C ARG A 132 -12.95 -0.47 9.00
N LYS A 133 -13.15 0.74 9.52
CA LYS A 133 -14.45 1.22 10.03
C LYS A 133 -15.54 1.11 8.98
N CYS A 134 -15.21 1.35 7.71
CA CYS A 134 -16.21 1.22 6.66
C CYS A 134 -16.70 -0.23 6.50
N VAL A 135 -15.77 -1.18 6.53
CA VAL A 135 -16.09 -2.62 6.47
C VAL A 135 -16.89 -3.07 7.69
N TRP A 136 -16.45 -2.69 8.91
CA TRP A 136 -17.13 -3.09 10.15
C TRP A 136 -18.58 -2.64 10.20
N LEU A 137 -18.85 -1.44 9.71
CA LEU A 137 -20.20 -0.88 9.73
C LEU A 137 -21.12 -1.60 8.74
N ILE A 138 -20.63 -2.01 7.58
CA ILE A 138 -21.38 -2.87 6.65
C ILE A 138 -21.65 -4.24 7.27
N LEU A 139 -20.60 -4.89 7.81
CA LEU A 139 -20.74 -6.21 8.44
C LEU A 139 -21.71 -6.17 9.63
N ARG A 140 -21.63 -5.12 10.45
CA ARG A 140 -22.56 -4.91 11.56
C ARG A 140 -23.99 -4.76 11.06
N HIS A 141 -24.19 -3.91 10.06
CA HIS A 141 -25.52 -3.69 9.50
C HIS A 141 -26.13 -4.97 8.95
N LEU A 142 -25.37 -5.72 8.16
CA LEU A 142 -25.83 -7.01 7.64
C LEU A 142 -26.10 -8.01 8.78
N ASN A 143 -25.25 -8.02 9.81
CA ASN A 143 -25.44 -8.87 10.98
C ASN A 143 -26.71 -8.51 11.78
N ASP A 144 -27.01 -7.23 11.90
CA ASP A 144 -28.17 -6.72 12.62
C ASP A 144 -29.48 -6.95 11.80
N ASN A 145 -29.41 -7.12 10.47
CA ASN A 145 -30.53 -7.41 9.57
C ASN A 145 -30.72 -8.92 9.28
N ASP A 146 -30.69 -9.75 10.32
CA ASP A 146 -30.93 -11.21 10.26
C ASP A 146 -29.89 -12.05 9.48
N HIS A 147 -28.80 -11.48 8.97
CA HIS A 147 -27.72 -12.30 8.42
C HIS A 147 -26.75 -12.71 9.52
N ASN A 148 -26.30 -13.97 9.54
CA ASN A 148 -25.14 -14.32 10.36
C ASN A 148 -23.87 -13.72 9.72
N ILE A 149 -22.77 -13.62 10.48
CA ILE A 149 -21.51 -13.04 9.99
C ILE A 149 -21.00 -13.72 8.72
N SER A 150 -21.14 -15.03 8.62
CA SER A 150 -20.73 -15.77 7.41
C SER A 150 -21.56 -15.37 6.19
N GLY A 151 -22.87 -15.16 6.36
CA GLY A 151 -23.78 -14.65 5.34
C GLY A 151 -23.45 -13.22 4.95
N ALA A 152 -23.18 -12.35 5.93
CA ALA A 152 -22.75 -10.97 5.68
C ALA A 152 -21.44 -10.92 4.87
N ILE A 153 -20.47 -11.77 5.21
CA ILE A 153 -19.20 -11.91 4.47
C ILE A 153 -19.45 -12.37 3.04
N ASN A 154 -20.34 -13.34 2.83
CA ASN A 154 -20.68 -13.82 1.49
C ASN A 154 -21.32 -12.71 0.65
N ILE A 155 -22.29 -11.97 1.20
CA ILE A 155 -22.93 -10.84 0.50
C ILE A 155 -21.88 -9.78 0.12
N MET A 156 -20.96 -9.44 1.03
CA MET A 156 -19.89 -8.48 0.74
C MET A 156 -18.95 -8.99 -0.37
N LYS A 157 -18.60 -10.28 -0.35
CA LYS A 157 -17.77 -10.90 -1.39
C LYS A 157 -18.49 -10.98 -2.73
N GLU A 158 -19.77 -11.32 -2.75
CA GLU A 158 -20.58 -11.33 -3.99
C GLU A 158 -20.66 -9.93 -4.60
N THR A 159 -20.76 -8.90 -3.77
CA THR A 159 -20.86 -7.50 -4.19
C THR A 159 -19.54 -6.95 -4.73
N TYR A 160 -18.45 -7.11 -3.97
CA TYR A 160 -17.17 -6.48 -4.23
C TYR A 160 -16.16 -7.39 -4.97
N GLY A 161 -16.50 -8.66 -5.15
CA GLY A 161 -15.70 -9.68 -5.81
C GLY A 161 -15.32 -10.82 -4.86
N GLN A 162 -15.54 -12.07 -5.30
CA GLN A 162 -15.29 -13.26 -4.47
C GLN A 162 -13.80 -13.47 -4.17
N ASN A 163 -12.94 -13.11 -5.12
CA ASN A 163 -11.50 -13.40 -5.10
C ASN A 163 -10.61 -12.15 -4.93
N VAL A 164 -11.17 -11.02 -4.46
CA VAL A 164 -10.37 -9.81 -4.22
C VAL A 164 -9.70 -9.85 -2.85
N SER A 165 -8.51 -9.24 -2.76
CA SER A 165 -7.83 -9.08 -1.48
C SER A 165 -8.65 -8.21 -0.54
N VAL A 166 -8.54 -8.43 0.78
CA VAL A 166 -9.22 -7.60 1.79
C VAL A 166 -8.83 -6.12 1.64
N THR A 167 -7.58 -5.84 1.30
CA THR A 167 -7.08 -4.48 1.04
C THR A 167 -7.78 -3.83 -0.15
N ASP A 168 -8.03 -4.57 -1.22
CA ASP A 168 -8.70 -4.02 -2.41
C ASP A 168 -10.20 -3.86 -2.19
N MET A 169 -10.82 -4.77 -1.45
CA MET A 169 -12.21 -4.63 -1.00
C MET A 169 -12.38 -3.38 -0.12
N GLN A 170 -11.47 -3.13 0.83
CA GLN A 170 -11.47 -1.90 1.64
C GLN A 170 -11.37 -0.64 0.76
N LYS A 171 -10.51 -0.64 -0.26
CA LYS A 171 -10.40 0.49 -1.20
C LYS A 171 -11.68 0.68 -2.00
N ALA A 172 -12.32 -0.40 -2.45
CA ALA A 172 -13.57 -0.36 -3.21
C ALA A 172 -14.70 0.26 -2.39
N ILE A 173 -14.91 -0.21 -1.16
CA ILE A 173 -15.92 0.33 -0.24
C ILE A 173 -15.68 1.82 0.04
N VAL A 174 -14.43 2.22 0.25
CA VAL A 174 -14.09 3.63 0.49
C VAL A 174 -14.33 4.49 -0.74
N ARG A 175 -14.12 3.94 -1.95
CA ARG A 175 -14.44 4.62 -3.21
C ARG A 175 -15.95 4.82 -3.33
N ASP A 176 -16.74 3.78 -3.11
CA ASP A 176 -18.20 3.84 -3.19
C ASP A 176 -18.77 4.87 -2.20
N ARG A 177 -18.27 4.87 -0.96
CA ARG A 177 -18.67 5.85 0.06
C ARG A 177 -18.49 7.31 -0.42
N ARG A 178 -17.41 7.59 -1.18
CA ARG A 178 -17.15 8.93 -1.74
C ARG A 178 -18.12 9.28 -2.87
N VAL A 179 -18.48 8.31 -3.70
CA VAL A 179 -19.42 8.51 -4.83
C VAL A 179 -20.79 8.96 -4.32
N TYR A 180 -21.22 8.44 -3.17
CA TYR A 180 -22.51 8.78 -2.58
C TYR A 180 -22.51 10.04 -1.70
N ASP A 181 -21.40 10.78 -1.61
CA ASP A 181 -21.21 11.99 -0.80
C ASP A 181 -21.89 11.95 0.58
N THR A 182 -21.71 10.83 1.27
CA THR A 182 -22.38 10.57 2.54
C THR A 182 -21.64 11.27 3.68
N ARG A 183 -22.30 12.26 4.29
CA ARG A 183 -21.76 13.04 5.41
C ARG A 183 -21.55 12.15 6.63
N THR A 184 -22.42 11.16 6.81
CA THR A 184 -22.32 10.12 7.85
C THR A 184 -22.24 8.73 7.23
N MET A 185 -21.76 7.74 7.99
CA MET A 185 -21.76 6.36 7.49
C MET A 185 -23.14 5.70 7.53
N GLU A 186 -24.03 6.23 8.37
CA GLU A 186 -25.44 5.84 8.43
C GLU A 186 -26.17 6.16 7.13
N ASP A 187 -25.86 7.31 6.49
CA ASP A 187 -26.39 7.65 5.16
C ASP A 187 -25.93 6.67 4.09
N TYR A 188 -24.67 6.20 4.18
CA TYR A 188 -24.13 5.21 3.24
C TYR A 188 -24.80 3.85 3.43
N ILE A 189 -25.02 3.43 4.67
CA ILE A 189 -25.75 2.20 5.01
C ILE A 189 -27.20 2.26 4.48
N ARG A 190 -27.86 3.42 4.59
CA ARG A 190 -29.20 3.64 4.03
C ARG A 190 -29.24 3.56 2.49
N ILE A 191 -28.14 3.89 1.83
CA ILE A 191 -27.98 3.71 0.39
C ILE A 191 -27.73 2.22 0.08
N LEU A 192 -26.94 1.54 0.91
CA LEU A 192 -26.75 0.10 0.81
C LEU A 192 -28.08 -0.67 0.95
N ASP A 193 -29.00 -0.26 1.82
CA ASP A 193 -30.35 -0.85 1.91
C ASP A 193 -31.18 -0.72 0.61
N LYS A 194 -30.92 0.34 -0.18
CA LYS A 194 -31.58 0.53 -1.48
C LYS A 194 -30.94 -0.30 -2.59
N THR A 195 -29.65 -0.57 -2.49
CA THR A 195 -28.90 -1.36 -3.48
C THR A 195 -28.88 -2.86 -3.17
N PHE A 196 -29.11 -3.24 -1.90
CA PHE A 196 -29.18 -4.60 -1.41
C PHE A 196 -30.51 -4.79 -0.67
N PRO A 197 -31.62 -5.10 -1.37
CA PRO A 197 -32.85 -5.45 -0.69
C PRO A 197 -32.58 -6.71 0.14
N THR A 198 -32.47 -6.54 1.46
CA THR A 198 -32.37 -7.63 2.43
C THR A 198 -33.54 -8.56 2.19
N SER A 199 -33.25 -9.82 1.88
CA SER A 199 -34.28 -10.84 1.63
C SER A 199 -35.08 -11.06 2.91
N ASN A 200 -36.18 -10.33 3.11
CA ASN A 200 -37.13 -10.65 4.16
C ASN A 200 -38.58 -10.36 3.75
N LYS A 201 -39.31 -11.49 3.58
CA LYS A 201 -40.77 -11.72 3.69
C LYS A 201 -41.68 -10.87 2.81
N ASN A 202 -42.02 -11.41 1.62
CA ASN A 202 -43.37 -11.40 0.99
C ASN A 202 -43.36 -11.46 -0.55
N ASN A 203 -42.22 -11.69 -1.19
CA ASN A 203 -42.24 -11.82 -2.65
C ASN A 203 -41.20 -12.82 -3.16
N ALA A 204 -41.57 -14.09 -3.12
CA ALA A 204 -40.84 -15.18 -3.78
C ALA A 204 -40.95 -15.14 -5.32
N HIS A 205 -41.33 -14.00 -5.92
CA HIS A 205 -41.53 -13.86 -7.37
C HIS A 205 -40.61 -12.84 -8.07
N ASN A 206 -39.73 -12.13 -7.36
CA ASN A 206 -38.81 -11.16 -7.97
C ASN A 206 -37.34 -11.53 -7.80
N HIS A 207 -37.01 -12.80 -8.05
CA HIS A 207 -35.62 -13.27 -8.14
C HIS A 207 -35.07 -13.09 -9.57
N ALA A 208 -35.24 -11.90 -10.12
CA ALA A 208 -34.67 -11.42 -11.37
C ALA A 208 -34.90 -9.90 -11.39
N MET A 209 -33.96 -9.10 -11.90
CA MET A 209 -34.04 -7.64 -12.06
C MET A 209 -33.41 -6.77 -10.95
N CYS A 210 -32.20 -7.10 -10.51
CA CYS A 210 -31.18 -6.10 -10.12
C CYS A 210 -29.75 -6.61 -10.39
N PHE A 211 -29.57 -7.41 -11.45
CA PHE A 211 -28.28 -7.52 -12.12
C PHE A 211 -28.31 -6.47 -13.24
N TYR A 212 -27.21 -5.75 -13.47
CA TYR A 212 -27.06 -4.58 -14.37
C TYR A 212 -27.33 -3.20 -13.75
N SER A 213 -26.38 -2.74 -12.93
CA SER A 213 -25.64 -1.51 -13.24
C SER A 213 -24.40 -1.44 -12.36
N ASN A 214 -23.36 -2.13 -12.81
CA ASN A 214 -22.03 -2.07 -12.24
C ASN A 214 -21.22 -1.12 -13.15
N PRO A 215 -20.92 0.14 -12.77
CA PRO A 215 -20.08 1.01 -13.59
C PRO A 215 -18.59 0.61 -13.54
N ILE A 216 -18.21 -0.48 -12.85
CA ILE A 216 -16.81 -0.84 -12.59
C ILE A 216 -16.26 -1.94 -13.53
N GLN A 217 -17.06 -2.47 -14.48
CA GLN A 217 -16.55 -3.44 -15.48
C GLN A 217 -16.22 -2.85 -16.88
N MET A 218 -16.22 -1.53 -17.05
CA MET A 218 -15.97 -0.87 -18.35
C MET A 218 -14.55 -0.31 -18.54
N LEU A 219 -13.52 -0.81 -17.83
CA LEU A 219 -12.14 -0.31 -17.99
C LEU A 219 -11.02 -1.35 -18.10
N HIS A 220 -11.31 -2.62 -18.46
CA HIS A 220 -10.27 -3.57 -18.86
C HIS A 220 -10.68 -4.50 -20.00
N ILE A 221 -11.02 -3.92 -21.16
CA ILE A 221 -10.79 -4.61 -22.45
C ILE A 221 -10.07 -3.62 -23.35
N GLY A 222 -8.75 -3.56 -23.20
CA GLY A 222 -7.87 -2.69 -23.97
C GLY A 222 -6.53 -3.38 -24.18
N GLY A 223 -6.47 -4.20 -25.24
CA GLY A 223 -5.24 -4.51 -25.95
C GLY A 223 -4.41 -5.68 -25.39
N SER A 224 -4.54 -6.84 -26.02
CA SER A 224 -3.40 -7.73 -26.18
C SER A 224 -3.31 -8.21 -27.64
N CYS A 225 -2.12 -7.99 -28.20
CA CYS A 225 -1.48 -8.66 -29.32
C CYS A 225 -2.04 -8.48 -30.75
N ALA A 226 -1.25 -7.78 -31.57
CA ALA A 226 -0.65 -8.41 -32.74
C ALA A 226 0.78 -7.87 -32.94
N LEU A 227 1.70 -8.83 -33.08
CA LEU A 227 3.04 -8.70 -33.66
C LEU A 227 2.96 -8.25 -35.12
#